data_AF-A0AAW5QUQ7-F1
#
_entry.id   AF-A0AAW5QUQ7-F1
#
_cell.length_a   1.000
_cell.length_b   1.000
_cell.length_c   1.000
_cell.angle_alpha   90.00
_cell.angle_beta   90.00
_cell.angle_gamma   90.00
#
_symmetry.space_group_name_H-M   'P 1'
#
loop_
_entity.id
_entity.type
_entity.pdbx_description
1 polymer ?
#
loop_
_entity_poly.entity_id
_entity_poly.type
_entity_poly.pdbx_seq_one_letter_code
_entity_poly.pdbx_strand_id
1 'polypeptide(L)'
;MDCPVCEGTGVVVLDQEDAARSDSDGREPSVACRSCGGSGIRSATGEAPDAGRSEDPSPGRNMGPATPEDELYTTRQLLVFTLRYSRVFPPEATEGWIDGLIALDAIAPEAGRAILAELREGYDWAKARHRPDGADAPGAAMAGAAAADGVPAGAGLAGGGVAAAALADGGVGLAFRRETGEIERHLDRLDTLLIETIAHLDAEAD
;
A
#
# COMPACT_ATOMS: atom_id res chain seq x y z
N MET A 1 11.50 -34.10 26.07
CA MET A 1 12.90 -34.14 25.61
C MET A 1 13.25 -32.78 25.02
N ASP A 2 14.44 -32.28 25.29
CA ASP A 2 14.89 -30.99 24.75
C ASP A 2 14.90 -31.03 23.23
N CYS A 3 14.57 -29.88 22.63
CA CYS A 3 14.62 -29.74 21.19
C CYS A 3 16.10 -29.71 20.75
N PRO A 4 16.56 -30.68 19.95
CA PRO A 4 17.96 -30.74 19.51
C PRO A 4 18.32 -29.64 18.50
N VAL A 5 17.35 -28.82 18.07
CA VAL A 5 17.57 -27.70 17.14
C VAL A 5 17.95 -26.42 17.88
N CYS A 6 17.43 -26.22 19.09
CA CYS A 6 17.76 -25.06 19.94
C CYS A 6 18.35 -25.49 21.29
N GLU A 7 18.70 -26.76 21.45
CA GLU A 7 19.25 -27.36 22.68
C GLU A 7 18.49 -26.98 23.95
N GLY A 8 17.15 -26.93 23.90
CA GLY A 8 16.34 -26.55 25.07
C GLY A 8 16.07 -25.05 25.26
N THR A 9 16.76 -24.16 24.53
CA THR A 9 16.66 -22.71 24.75
C THR A 9 15.42 -22.05 24.14
N GLY A 10 14.80 -22.68 23.15
CA GLY A 10 13.63 -22.14 22.45
C GLY A 10 13.95 -21.09 21.39
N VAL A 11 15.20 -20.63 21.28
CA VAL A 11 15.63 -19.63 20.29
C VAL A 11 16.86 -20.13 19.53
N VAL A 12 17.07 -19.64 18.32
CA VAL A 12 18.27 -19.90 17.52
C VAL A 12 18.93 -18.55 17.27
N VAL A 13 20.22 -18.45 17.59
CA VAL A 13 21.04 -17.27 17.30
C VAL A 13 21.42 -17.32 15.81
N LEU A 14 21.20 -16.22 15.10
CA LEU A 14 21.60 -16.13 13.69
C LEU A 14 23.07 -15.71 13.58
N ASP A 15 23.82 -16.38 12.72
CA ASP A 15 25.19 -15.97 12.38
C ASP A 15 25.22 -14.57 11.76
N GLN A 16 26.26 -13.82 12.12
CA GLN A 16 26.38 -12.37 12.03
C GLN A 16 26.56 -11.80 10.59
N GLU A 17 26.28 -12.57 9.54
CA GLU A 17 26.55 -12.16 8.14
C GLU A 17 25.37 -11.45 7.46
N ASP A 18 24.19 -11.37 8.11
CA ASP A 18 23.02 -10.57 7.68
C ASP A 18 22.67 -9.42 8.65
N ALA A 19 23.56 -9.09 9.61
CA ALA A 19 23.33 -8.07 10.64
C ALA A 19 23.55 -6.61 10.17
N ALA A 20 23.32 -6.30 8.89
CA ALA A 20 23.43 -4.94 8.36
C ALA A 20 22.07 -4.23 8.33
N ARG A 21 21.46 -4.04 9.51
CA ARG A 21 20.45 -3.01 9.89
C ARG A 21 19.62 -3.53 11.08
N SER A 22 20.13 -3.40 12.30
CA SER A 22 19.31 -3.15 13.50
C SER A 22 20.17 -2.91 14.74
N ASP A 23 19.91 -1.76 15.34
CA ASP A 23 19.97 -1.33 16.74
C ASP A 23 21.11 -1.73 17.70
N SER A 24 21.59 -0.66 18.33
CA SER A 24 22.70 -0.46 19.27
C SER A 24 22.62 -1.16 20.64
N ASP A 25 21.84 -2.23 20.83
CA ASP A 25 21.60 -2.81 22.17
C ASP A 25 22.47 -4.02 22.54
N GLY A 26 23.41 -4.44 21.70
CA GLY A 26 24.38 -5.51 22.05
C GLY A 26 23.74 -6.88 22.35
N ARG A 27 22.44 -7.04 22.06
CA ARG A 27 21.72 -8.29 22.19
C ARG A 27 21.79 -9.04 20.86
N GLU A 28 22.40 -10.22 20.89
CA GLU A 28 22.54 -11.05 19.70
C GLU A 28 21.14 -11.30 19.06
N PRO A 29 21.01 -11.13 17.73
CA PRO A 29 19.74 -11.33 17.05
C PRO A 29 19.34 -12.80 17.13
N SER A 30 18.38 -13.10 18.00
CA SER A 30 17.83 -14.44 18.17
C SER A 30 16.40 -14.52 17.61
N VAL A 31 16.09 -15.61 16.91
CA VAL A 31 14.74 -15.87 16.40
C VAL A 31 14.17 -17.11 17.10
N ALA A 32 12.85 -17.12 17.35
CA ALA A 32 12.18 -18.27 17.94
C ALA A 32 12.42 -19.55 17.10
N CYS A 33 12.81 -20.63 17.77
CA CYS A 33 13.07 -21.91 17.14
C CYS A 33 11.77 -22.47 16.56
N ARG A 34 11.65 -22.50 15.22
CA ARG A 34 10.44 -23.00 14.55
C ARG A 34 10.16 -24.48 14.82
N SER A 35 11.19 -25.28 15.10
CA SER A 35 11.02 -26.71 15.36
C SER A 35 10.30 -27.02 16.68
N CYS A 36 10.29 -26.09 17.64
CA CYS A 36 9.57 -26.22 18.91
C CYS A 36 8.65 -25.03 19.20
N GLY A 37 8.42 -24.16 18.21
CA GLY A 37 7.60 -22.96 18.36
C GLY A 37 8.06 -21.99 19.45
N GLY A 38 9.34 -21.95 19.80
CA GLY A 38 9.85 -21.12 20.89
C GLY A 38 9.93 -21.79 22.27
N SER A 39 9.42 -23.02 22.42
CA SER A 39 9.24 -23.65 23.74
C SER A 39 10.49 -24.33 24.32
N GLY A 40 11.51 -24.60 23.49
CA GLY A 40 12.72 -25.32 23.92
C GLY A 40 12.58 -26.84 24.01
N ILE A 41 11.36 -27.36 24.18
CA ILE A 41 11.08 -28.80 24.24
C ILE A 41 10.39 -29.32 22.97
N ARG A 42 10.72 -30.55 22.53
CA ARG A 42 9.93 -31.23 21.49
C ARG A 42 8.68 -31.84 22.12
N SER A 43 7.51 -31.44 21.61
CA SER A 43 6.24 -32.13 21.88
C SER A 43 6.28 -33.51 21.27
N ALA A 44 6.74 -34.48 22.05
CA ALA A 44 6.76 -35.88 21.68
C ALA A 44 5.44 -36.52 22.05
N THR A 45 4.38 -36.30 21.25
CA THR A 45 3.24 -37.20 21.12
C THR A 45 2.21 -36.62 20.14
N GLY A 46 2.04 -37.32 19.02
CA GLY A 46 0.72 -37.38 18.38
C GLY A 46 -0.12 -38.36 19.19
N GLU A 47 -0.97 -37.86 20.07
CA GLU A 47 -2.08 -38.59 20.68
C GLU A 47 -3.06 -37.55 21.27
N ALA A 48 -4.27 -37.49 20.73
CA ALA A 48 -5.41 -36.91 21.44
C ALA A 48 -5.83 -37.94 22.52
N PRO A 49 -6.23 -37.52 23.74
CA PRO A 49 -7.61 -37.06 23.92
C PRO A 49 -7.84 -35.99 25.01
N ASP A 50 -8.94 -35.25 24.81
CA ASP A 50 -10.02 -34.86 25.73
C ASP A 50 -9.75 -34.35 27.17
N ALA A 51 -10.63 -33.44 27.58
CA ALA A 51 -10.88 -32.93 28.95
C ALA A 51 -9.84 -31.99 29.57
N GLY A 52 -9.90 -30.73 29.15
CA GLY A 52 -9.28 -29.63 29.88
C GLY A 52 -9.33 -28.34 29.09
N ARG A 53 -10.55 -27.85 28.77
CA ARG A 53 -10.76 -26.52 28.22
C ARG A 53 -10.46 -25.48 29.29
N SER A 54 -9.19 -25.36 29.66
CA SER A 54 -8.62 -24.07 30.00
C SER A 54 -8.74 -23.27 28.71
N GLU A 55 -9.64 -22.32 28.71
CA GLU A 55 -9.72 -21.27 27.70
C GLU A 55 -8.42 -20.47 27.77
N ASP A 56 -7.37 -21.03 27.18
CA ASP A 56 -6.23 -20.27 26.75
C ASP A 56 -6.78 -19.30 25.69
N PRO A 57 -6.75 -17.98 25.93
CA PRO A 57 -7.17 -17.02 24.94
C PRO A 57 -6.11 -17.09 23.82
N SER A 58 -6.36 -17.98 22.85
CA SER A 58 -5.89 -17.72 21.50
C SER A 58 -6.25 -16.26 21.22
N PRO A 59 -5.30 -15.38 20.87
CA PRO A 59 -5.63 -14.06 20.37
C PRO A 59 -6.16 -14.25 18.94
N GLY A 60 -7.30 -14.95 18.84
CA GLY A 60 -8.29 -14.67 17.83
C GLY A 60 -8.62 -13.22 18.07
N ARG A 61 -7.98 -12.37 17.26
CA ARG A 61 -8.23 -10.94 17.21
C ARG A 61 -9.73 -10.81 17.03
N ASN A 62 -10.43 -10.54 18.12
CA ASN A 62 -11.67 -9.80 18.07
C ASN A 62 -11.25 -8.43 17.53
N MET A 63 -11.07 -8.34 16.22
CA MET A 63 -11.16 -7.07 15.52
C MET A 63 -12.60 -6.69 15.75
N GLY A 64 -12.82 -5.87 16.79
CA GLY A 64 -14.05 -5.10 16.88
C GLY A 64 -14.27 -4.34 15.57
N PRO A 65 -15.43 -3.69 15.39
CA PRO A 65 -15.57 -2.77 14.26
C PRO A 65 -14.36 -1.82 14.27
N ALA A 66 -13.71 -1.67 13.12
CA ALA A 66 -12.55 -0.79 12.99
C ALA A 66 -12.97 0.60 13.50
N THR A 67 -12.20 1.17 14.43
CA THR A 67 -12.49 2.52 14.88
C THR A 67 -12.13 3.52 13.78
N PRO A 68 -12.70 4.74 13.77
CA PRO A 68 -12.30 5.78 12.83
C PRO A 68 -10.78 6.02 12.83
N GLU A 69 -10.13 5.90 13.98
CA GLU A 69 -8.68 6.05 14.15
C GLU A 69 -7.90 4.91 13.47
N ASP A 70 -8.36 3.65 13.60
CA ASP A 70 -7.77 2.49 12.93
C ASP A 70 -7.89 2.60 11.40
N GLU A 71 -9.05 3.08 10.93
CA GLU A 71 -9.28 3.32 9.50
C GLU A 71 -8.45 4.48 8.97
N LEU A 72 -8.29 5.56 9.75
CA LEU A 72 -7.43 6.70 9.42
C LEU A 72 -5.98 6.24 9.33
N TYR A 73 -5.51 5.48 10.32
CA TYR A 73 -4.18 4.89 10.31
C TYR A 73 -3.96 4.02 9.07
N THR A 74 -4.89 3.12 8.77
CA THR A 74 -4.77 2.17 7.65
C THR A 74 -4.79 2.90 6.30
N THR A 75 -5.72 3.85 6.12
CA THR A 75 -5.83 4.63 4.89
C THR A 75 -4.58 5.48 4.65
N ARG A 76 -4.04 6.09 5.72
CA ARG A 76 -2.77 6.82 5.68
C ARG A 76 -1.63 5.93 5.23
N GLN A 77 -1.48 4.73 5.80
CA GLN A 77 -0.42 3.80 5.42
C GLN A 77 -0.54 3.35 3.95
N LEU A 78 -1.76 3.10 3.48
CA LEU A 78 -2.01 2.77 2.07
C LEU A 78 -1.60 3.92 1.14
N LEU A 79 -1.94 5.17 1.49
CA LEU A 79 -1.55 6.32 0.69
C LEU A 79 -0.04 6.53 0.67
N VAL A 80 0.63 6.42 1.83
CA VAL A 80 2.10 6.49 1.92
C VAL A 80 2.75 5.43 1.04
N PHE A 81 2.25 4.18 1.10
CA PHE A 81 2.73 3.11 0.25
C PHE A 81 2.54 3.44 -1.24
N THR A 82 1.34 3.87 -1.64
CA THR A 82 1.03 4.22 -3.03
C THR A 82 1.92 5.36 -3.55
N LEU A 83 2.17 6.40 -2.74
CA LEU A 83 3.05 7.51 -3.10
C LEU A 83 4.51 7.08 -3.20
N ARG A 84 4.98 6.23 -2.27
CA ARG A 84 6.39 5.78 -2.23
C ARG A 84 6.74 4.87 -3.39
N TYR A 85 5.78 4.10 -3.89
CA TYR A 85 5.94 3.20 -5.04
C TYR A 85 5.28 3.74 -6.31
N SER A 86 4.95 5.03 -6.32
CA SER A 86 4.37 5.71 -7.46
C SER A 86 5.29 5.62 -8.68
N ARG A 87 4.72 5.31 -9.84
CA ARG A 87 5.42 5.37 -11.13
C ARG A 87 5.14 6.67 -11.86
N VAL A 88 4.08 7.36 -11.47
CA VAL A 88 3.65 8.63 -12.05
C VAL A 88 4.40 9.80 -11.46
N PHE A 89 4.57 9.81 -10.13
CA PHE A 89 5.19 10.91 -9.41
C PHE A 89 6.61 10.55 -9.00
N PRO A 90 7.59 11.41 -9.30
CA PRO A 90 8.96 11.19 -8.88
C PRO A 90 9.08 11.36 -7.34
N PRO A 91 10.06 10.70 -6.68
CA PRO A 91 10.18 10.73 -5.23
C PRO A 91 10.37 12.14 -4.67
N GLU A 92 11.05 13.03 -5.42
CA GLU A 92 11.26 14.41 -5.00
C GLU A 92 9.95 15.21 -4.89
N ALA A 93 8.89 14.79 -5.61
CA ALA A 93 7.57 15.38 -5.47
C ALA A 93 6.77 14.78 -4.29
N THR A 94 7.00 13.50 -3.95
CA THR A 94 6.20 12.78 -2.97
C THR A 94 6.77 12.77 -1.56
N GLU A 95 8.08 12.99 -1.37
CA GLU A 95 8.74 12.96 -0.06
C GLU A 95 8.08 13.93 0.95
N GLY A 96 7.89 15.19 0.57
CA GLY A 96 7.23 16.17 1.46
C GLY A 96 5.78 15.81 1.79
N TRP A 97 5.06 15.15 0.88
CA TRP A 97 3.70 14.68 1.14
C TRP A 97 3.68 13.48 2.07
N ILE A 98 4.63 12.56 1.91
CA ILE A 98 4.79 11.40 2.80
C ILE A 98 5.11 11.86 4.22
N ASP A 99 6.00 12.84 4.38
CA ASP A 99 6.31 13.42 5.69
C ASP A 99 5.07 14.07 6.32
N GLY A 100 4.30 14.84 5.53
CA GLY A 100 3.02 15.39 5.97
C GLY A 100 2.01 14.33 6.40
N LEU A 101 1.87 13.25 5.62
CA LEU A 101 1.01 12.12 5.98
C LEU A 101 1.46 11.46 7.28
N ILE A 102 2.77 11.23 7.47
CA ILE A 102 3.30 10.64 8.71
C ILE A 102 2.99 11.53 9.92
N ALA A 103 3.02 12.86 9.75
CA ALA A 103 2.68 13.82 10.79
C ALA A 103 1.17 13.95 11.08
N LEU A 104 0.31 13.34 10.26
CA LEU A 104 -1.15 13.39 10.44
C LEU A 104 -1.54 12.62 11.71
N ASP A 105 -2.14 13.31 12.68
CA ASP A 105 -2.50 12.78 14.00
C ASP A 105 -4.03 12.76 14.18
N ALA A 106 -4.56 11.68 14.73
CA ALA A 106 -5.98 11.54 15.04
C ALA A 106 -6.40 12.38 16.27
N ILE A 107 -5.44 12.74 17.14
CA ILE A 107 -5.69 13.55 18.33
C ILE A 107 -5.81 15.04 17.99
N ALA A 108 -5.29 15.46 16.83
CA ALA A 108 -5.33 16.84 16.34
C ALA A 108 -5.89 16.90 14.90
N PRO A 109 -7.16 16.50 14.69
CA PRO A 109 -7.70 16.33 13.36
C PRO A 109 -7.79 17.63 12.56
N GLU A 110 -7.93 18.79 13.20
CA GLU A 110 -7.91 20.10 12.52
C GLU A 110 -6.55 20.39 11.89
N ALA A 111 -5.46 20.06 12.59
CA ALA A 111 -4.11 20.15 12.04
C ALA A 111 -3.94 19.16 10.88
N GLY A 112 -4.49 17.95 11.01
CA GLY A 112 -4.55 16.96 9.94
C GLY A 112 -5.25 17.48 8.68
N ARG A 113 -6.32 18.28 8.81
CA ARG A 113 -7.02 18.86 7.66
C ARG A 113 -6.20 19.93 6.93
N ALA A 114 -5.43 20.74 7.66
CA ALA A 114 -4.50 21.69 7.04
C ALA A 114 -3.43 20.96 6.21
N ILE A 115 -2.86 19.89 6.77
CA ILE A 115 -1.91 19.02 6.06
C ILE A 115 -2.53 18.42 4.79
N LEU A 116 -3.77 17.89 4.86
CA LEU A 116 -4.44 17.34 3.69
C LEU A 116 -4.75 18.40 2.62
N ALA A 117 -5.05 19.64 3.00
CA ALA A 117 -5.29 20.72 2.06
C ALA A 117 -4.02 21.07 1.28
N GLU A 118 -2.88 21.23 1.96
CA GLU A 118 -1.58 21.46 1.32
C GLU A 118 -1.17 20.29 0.42
N LEU A 119 -1.39 19.06 0.89
CA LEU A 119 -1.13 17.86 0.10
C LEU A 119 -1.97 17.84 -1.18
N ARG A 120 -3.28 18.14 -1.10
CA ARG A 120 -4.15 18.20 -2.28
C ARG A 120 -3.69 19.24 -3.29
N GLU A 121 -3.31 20.43 -2.84
CA GLU A 121 -2.80 21.47 -3.72
C GLU A 121 -1.51 21.01 -4.42
N GLY A 122 -0.55 20.46 -3.67
CA GLY A 122 0.68 19.91 -4.21
C GLY A 122 0.45 18.76 -5.19
N TYR A 123 -0.49 17.87 -4.86
CA TYR A 123 -0.90 16.76 -5.71
C TYR A 123 -1.54 17.24 -7.01
N ASP A 124 -2.47 18.19 -6.97
CA ASP A 124 -3.14 18.69 -8.18
C ASP A 124 -2.16 19.42 -9.10
N TRP A 125 -1.23 20.20 -8.53
CA TRP A 125 -0.14 20.80 -9.29
C TRP A 125 0.74 19.73 -9.96
N ALA A 126 1.13 18.69 -9.22
CA ALA A 126 1.96 17.60 -9.77
C ALA A 126 1.21 16.78 -10.82
N LYS A 127 -0.08 16.51 -10.61
CA LYS A 127 -0.95 15.80 -11.55
C LYS A 127 -1.03 16.54 -12.89
N ALA A 128 -1.14 17.87 -12.85
CA ALA A 128 -1.11 18.70 -14.06
C ALA A 128 0.27 18.66 -14.75
N ARG A 129 1.36 18.73 -13.97
CA ARG A 129 2.74 18.72 -14.47
C ARG A 129 3.16 17.39 -15.10
N HIS A 130 2.74 16.27 -14.53
CA HIS A 130 3.15 14.92 -14.93
C HIS A 130 2.14 14.20 -15.82
N ARG A 131 1.10 14.91 -16.29
CA ARG A 131 0.11 14.36 -17.20
C ARG A 131 0.78 13.96 -18.52
N PRO A 132 0.65 12.70 -18.98
CA PRO A 132 1.21 12.31 -20.28
C PRO A 132 0.45 13.00 -21.42
N ASP A 133 1.18 13.44 -22.44
CA ASP A 133 0.60 14.06 -23.63
C ASP A 133 -0.42 13.11 -24.28
N GLY A 134 -1.62 13.61 -24.57
CA GLY A 134 -2.69 12.80 -25.15
C GLY A 134 -3.48 11.92 -24.16
N ALA A 135 -3.26 12.04 -22.84
CA ALA A 135 -4.07 11.33 -21.84
C ALA A 135 -5.58 11.59 -21.96
N ASP A 136 -5.97 12.77 -22.45
CA ASP A 136 -7.35 13.19 -22.67
C ASP A 136 -7.86 12.99 -24.09
N ALA A 137 -7.03 12.50 -25.02
CA ALA A 137 -7.51 12.21 -26.36
C ALA A 137 -8.65 11.18 -26.20
N PRO A 138 -9.92 11.56 -26.48
CA PRO A 138 -11.01 10.60 -26.45
C PRO A 138 -10.59 9.53 -27.44
N GLY A 139 -10.45 8.30 -26.94
CA GLY A 139 -9.82 7.23 -27.69
C GLY A 139 -10.34 7.18 -29.11
N ALA A 140 -9.44 6.99 -30.06
CA ALA A 140 -9.71 6.56 -31.43
C ALA A 140 -10.36 5.16 -31.46
N ALA A 141 -11.34 4.93 -30.59
CA ALA A 141 -12.10 3.70 -30.41
C ALA A 141 -13.32 3.63 -31.35
N MET A 142 -13.47 4.57 -32.29
CA MET A 142 -14.57 4.58 -33.28
C MET A 142 -14.14 5.01 -34.70
N ALA A 143 -12.84 4.98 -35.05
CA ALA A 143 -12.38 5.28 -36.41
C ALA A 143 -12.00 4.03 -37.23
N GLY A 144 -12.37 2.84 -36.76
CA GLY A 144 -12.05 1.56 -37.41
C GLY A 144 -13.25 0.77 -37.94
N ALA A 145 -14.44 1.37 -38.05
CA ALA A 145 -15.66 0.68 -38.47
C ALA A 145 -16.40 1.44 -39.59
N ALA A 146 -15.68 1.91 -40.62
CA ALA A 146 -16.29 2.33 -41.89
C ALA A 146 -15.25 2.43 -43.02
N ALA A 147 -14.73 1.29 -43.48
CA ALA A 147 -14.10 1.18 -44.80
C ALA A 147 -14.03 -0.28 -45.27
N ALA A 148 -15.18 -0.93 -45.35
CA ALA A 148 -15.35 -2.09 -46.24
C ALA A 148 -16.22 -1.61 -47.41
N ASP A 149 -15.58 -1.09 -48.45
CA ASP A 149 -15.89 -1.38 -49.86
C ASP A 149 -15.03 -0.49 -50.76
N GLY A 150 -14.16 -1.12 -51.57
CA GLY A 150 -13.43 -0.43 -52.63
C GLY A 150 -11.92 -0.65 -52.59
N VAL A 151 -11.46 -1.86 -52.93
CA VAL A 151 -10.07 -2.12 -53.32
C VAL A 151 -9.90 -1.73 -54.80
N PRO A 152 -9.00 -0.80 -55.14
CA PRO A 152 -8.26 -0.90 -56.39
C PRO A 152 -6.85 -1.41 -56.12
N ALA A 153 -6.49 -2.46 -56.85
CA ALA A 153 -5.14 -3.00 -56.91
C ALA A 153 -4.19 -1.93 -57.50
N GLY A 154 -3.17 -1.54 -56.73
CA GLY A 154 -2.15 -0.60 -57.20
C GLY A 154 -1.06 -0.38 -56.17
N ALA A 155 0.00 -1.18 -56.26
CA ALA A 155 1.37 -0.96 -55.81
C ALA A 155 1.66 0.13 -54.76
N GLY A 156 2.19 -0.27 -53.60
CA GLY A 156 2.82 0.65 -52.66
C GLY A 156 3.26 -0.01 -51.35
N LEU A 157 4.34 -0.80 -51.40
CA LEU A 157 5.05 -1.26 -50.20
C LEU A 157 5.82 -0.09 -49.57
N ALA A 158 5.18 0.69 -48.69
CA ALA A 158 5.85 1.54 -47.70
C ALA A 158 4.83 2.05 -46.67
N GLY A 159 5.02 1.71 -45.38
CA GLY A 159 4.29 2.40 -44.29
C GLY A 159 3.65 1.52 -43.22
N GLY A 160 4.30 0.44 -42.77
CA GLY A 160 3.79 -0.40 -41.66
C GLY A 160 4.18 0.06 -40.24
N GLY A 161 4.64 1.31 -40.05
CA GLY A 161 5.32 1.73 -38.82
C GLY A 161 4.52 2.57 -37.81
N VAL A 162 3.39 3.18 -38.20
CA VAL A 162 2.73 4.20 -37.35
C VAL A 162 1.62 3.65 -36.45
N ALA A 163 1.08 2.46 -36.73
CA ALA A 163 0.03 1.86 -35.89
C ALA A 163 0.55 1.24 -34.58
N ALA A 164 1.85 0.88 -34.52
CA ALA A 164 2.44 0.27 -33.33
C ALA A 164 2.77 1.29 -32.22
N ALA A 165 3.09 2.54 -32.56
CA ALA A 165 3.38 3.58 -31.58
C ALA A 165 2.12 4.00 -30.79
N ALA A 166 0.96 4.10 -31.47
CA ALA A 166 -0.30 4.50 -30.85
C ALA A 166 -0.83 3.50 -29.81
N LEU A 167 -0.50 2.20 -29.92
CA LEU A 167 -0.88 1.18 -28.94
C LEU A 167 0.02 1.18 -27.70
N ALA A 168 1.27 1.64 -27.82
CA ALA A 168 2.18 1.77 -26.69
C ALA A 168 1.85 3.00 -25.82
N ASP A 169 1.45 4.12 -26.44
CA ASP A 169 1.09 5.36 -25.72
C ASP A 169 -0.21 5.22 -24.89
N GLY A 170 -1.17 4.43 -25.37
CA GLY A 170 -2.43 4.21 -24.65
C GLY A 170 -2.27 3.54 -23.28
N GLY A 171 -1.22 2.74 -23.09
CA GLY A 171 -0.92 2.06 -21.82
C GLY A 171 -0.48 3.02 -20.72
N VAL A 172 0.30 4.04 -21.07
CA VAL A 172 0.82 5.03 -20.12
C VAL A 172 -0.31 5.90 -19.57
N GLY A 173 -1.22 6.37 -20.42
CA GLY A 173 -2.38 7.16 -19.99
C GLY A 173 -3.35 6.38 -19.09
N LEU A 174 -3.52 5.07 -19.31
CA LEU A 174 -4.34 4.22 -18.44
C LEU A 174 -3.69 3.99 -17.07
N ALA A 175 -2.38 3.72 -17.03
CA ALA A 175 -1.64 3.57 -15.78
C ALA A 175 -1.70 4.86 -14.95
N PHE A 176 -1.46 6.01 -15.60
CA PHE A 176 -1.58 7.33 -14.99
C PHE A 176 -2.96 7.55 -14.35
N ARG A 177 -4.04 7.33 -15.11
CA ARG A 177 -5.42 7.50 -14.60
C ARG A 177 -5.75 6.56 -13.44
N ARG A 178 -5.28 5.31 -13.51
CA ARG A 178 -5.53 4.33 -12.45
C ARG A 178 -4.87 4.76 -11.14
N GLU A 179 -3.60 5.14 -11.21
CA GLU A 179 -2.79 5.50 -10.05
C GLU A 179 -3.25 6.83 -9.43
N THR A 180 -3.46 7.86 -10.26
CA THR A 180 -4.02 9.15 -9.81
C THR A 180 -5.41 9.00 -9.19
N GLY A 181 -6.28 8.18 -9.80
CA GLY A 181 -7.59 7.90 -9.22
C GLY A 181 -7.54 7.11 -7.91
N GLU A 182 -6.50 6.30 -7.67
CA GLU A 182 -6.30 5.61 -6.39
C GLU A 182 -5.84 6.56 -5.29
N ILE A 183 -4.91 7.47 -5.62
CA ILE A 183 -4.47 8.52 -4.72
C ILE A 183 -5.63 9.44 -4.33
N GLU A 184 -6.44 9.88 -5.30
CA GLU A 184 -7.62 10.73 -5.06
C GLU A 184 -8.63 10.05 -4.12
N ARG A 185 -8.94 8.77 -4.35
CA ARG A 185 -9.83 8.01 -3.46
C ARG A 185 -9.31 7.94 -2.02
N HIS A 186 -8.01 7.74 -1.84
CA HIS A 186 -7.42 7.71 -0.50
C HIS A 186 -7.43 9.09 0.17
N LEU A 187 -7.17 10.17 -0.58
CA LEU A 187 -7.27 11.53 -0.06
C LEU A 187 -8.70 11.89 0.36
N ASP A 188 -9.71 11.51 -0.44
CA ASP A 188 -11.12 11.72 -0.10
C ASP A 188 -11.53 10.90 1.13
N ARG A 189 -11.03 9.67 1.26
CA ARG A 189 -11.29 8.84 2.44
C ARG A 189 -10.65 9.43 3.69
N LEU A 190 -9.42 9.94 3.61
CA LEU A 190 -8.75 10.59 4.74
C LEU A 190 -9.48 11.85 5.22
N ASP A 191 -9.94 12.72 4.31
CA ASP A 191 -10.71 13.90 4.69
C ASP A 191 -12.03 13.52 5.36
N THR A 192 -12.73 12.50 4.83
CA THR A 192 -13.95 11.96 5.45
C THR A 192 -13.69 11.45 6.86
N LEU A 193 -12.63 10.64 7.05
CA LEU A 193 -12.29 10.07 8.35
C LEU A 193 -11.90 11.15 9.37
N LEU A 194 -11.19 12.21 8.96
CA LEU A 194 -10.90 13.33 9.85
C LEU A 194 -12.17 14.06 10.30
N ILE A 195 -13.14 14.24 9.42
CA ILE A 195 -14.44 14.84 9.78
C ILE A 195 -15.19 13.95 10.78
N GLU A 196 -15.18 12.63 10.57
CA GLU A 196 -15.79 11.65 11.47
C GLU A 196 -15.10 11.65 12.85
N THR A 197 -13.77 11.72 12.89
CA THR A 197 -12.99 11.82 14.14
C THR A 197 -13.27 13.11 14.90
N ILE A 198 -13.37 14.26 14.22
CA ILE A 198 -13.76 15.54 14.87
C ILE A 198 -15.13 15.39 15.54
N ALA A 199 -16.12 14.89 14.79
CA ALA A 199 -17.47 14.72 15.32
C ALA A 199 -17.52 13.73 16.50
N HIS A 200 -16.68 12.70 16.49
CA HIS A 200 -16.57 11.75 17.60
C HIS A 200 -15.98 12.41 18.85
N LEU A 201 -14.87 13.15 18.70
CA LEU A 201 -14.20 13.85 19.81
C LEU A 201 -15.11 14.93 20.43
N ASP A 202 -15.86 15.67 19.60
CA ASP A 202 -16.84 16.64 20.07
C ASP A 202 -17.95 15.96 20.90
N ALA A 203 -18.43 14.79 20.46
CA ALA A 203 -19.46 14.04 21.18
C ALA A 203 -18.98 13.41 22.50
N GLU A 204 -17.68 13.14 22.64
CA GLU A 204 -17.09 12.65 23.90
C GLU A 204 -16.80 13.78 24.90
N ALA A 205 -16.76 15.03 24.45
CA ALA A 205 -16.50 16.20 25.29
C ALA A 205 -17.76 16.75 26.00
N ASP A 206 -18.96 16.38 25.53
CA ASP A 206 -20.28 16.76 26.10
C ASP A 206 -20.74 15.85 27.26
#